data_AF-A0A7C5XBQ8-F1
#
_entry.id   AF-A0A7C5XBQ8-F1
#
_cell.length_a   1.000
_cell.length_b   1.000
_cell.length_c   1.000
_cell.angle_alpha   90.00
_cell.angle_beta   90.00
_cell.angle_gamma   90.00
#
_symmetry.space_group_name_H-M   'P 1'
#
loop_
_entity.id
_entity.type
_entity.pdbx_description
1 polymer ?
#
loop_
_entity_poly.entity_id
_entity_poly.type
_entity_poly.pdbx_seq_one_letter_code
_entity_poly.pdbx_strand_id
1 'polypeptide(L)'
;MDWSSVRIYDLSQPLSNLTPPFPTYPPFEFKWIKVLTEHNVQAQYIMGPLHIGTHMDGPLHFVPSAPDIGSIPIEHWVGEGVIIDISDEVGDLDIYTSDMIIKKAKEHNLELKKGDILIINTGFHKYAWYEPTADTIRYMLKHPGPTIEFAKWVVNMQFRWLGIDATSQDHPLNTVIRRVRPDIVEEFEKKHGKKIDELMPWPENYQVMHTIPFQYGIVHAENLGGEIDKVLNKRCIIVGAPFKFQGGESAYARIFAICSEE
;
A
#
# COMPACT_ATOMS: atom_id res chain seq x y z
N MET A 1 24.02 -7.75 13.59
CA MET A 1 23.53 -8.13 12.25
C MET A 1 24.77 -8.28 11.37
N ASP A 2 25.00 -9.47 10.82
CA ASP A 2 26.07 -9.70 9.87
C ASP A 2 25.54 -9.29 8.49
N TRP A 3 26.08 -8.21 7.93
CA TRP A 3 25.63 -7.69 6.64
C TRP A 3 25.98 -8.62 5.47
N SER A 4 26.89 -9.58 5.68
CA SER A 4 27.23 -10.58 4.66
C SER A 4 26.21 -11.72 4.55
N SER A 5 25.32 -11.87 5.54
CA SER A 5 24.30 -12.93 5.60
C SER A 5 22.87 -12.41 5.42
N VAL A 6 22.70 -11.17 4.95
CA VAL A 6 21.39 -10.56 4.73
C VAL A 6 21.32 -9.94 3.34
N ARG A 7 20.13 -9.94 2.78
CA ARG A 7 19.81 -9.27 1.53
C ARG A 7 18.76 -8.19 1.75
N ILE A 8 18.94 -7.08 1.06
CA ILE A 8 17.99 -5.97 1.03
C ILE A 8 17.21 -6.05 -0.27
N TYR A 9 15.88 -6.02 -0.16
CA TYR A 9 14.95 -6.02 -1.28
C TYR A 9 14.19 -4.70 -1.29
N ASP A 10 14.28 -3.96 -2.40
CA ASP A 10 13.57 -2.71 -2.56
C ASP A 10 12.10 -2.96 -2.94
N LEU A 11 11.16 -2.55 -2.09
CA LEU A 11 9.73 -2.81 -2.25
C LEU A 11 8.98 -1.59 -2.83
N SER A 12 9.72 -0.63 -3.38
CA SER A 12 9.16 0.64 -3.85
C SER A 12 9.08 0.71 -5.38
N GLN A 13 8.00 1.27 -5.88
CA GLN A 13 7.84 1.62 -7.28
C GLN A 13 8.62 2.90 -7.63
N PRO A 14 9.07 3.08 -8.88
CA PRO A 14 9.56 4.37 -9.33
C PRO A 14 8.45 5.44 -9.26
N LEU A 15 8.85 6.67 -8.93
CA LEU A 15 8.00 7.85 -9.00
C LEU A 15 8.43 8.72 -10.19
N SER A 16 7.46 9.10 -11.02
CA SER A 16 7.69 9.89 -12.23
C SER A 16 6.43 10.70 -12.57
N ASN A 17 6.55 11.64 -13.51
CA ASN A 17 5.39 12.29 -14.13
C ASN A 17 4.53 11.33 -14.97
N LEU A 18 5.00 10.09 -15.16
CA LEU A 18 4.26 8.99 -15.75
C LEU A 18 3.44 8.19 -14.71
N THR A 19 3.69 8.38 -13.42
CA THR A 19 2.94 7.70 -12.36
C THR A 19 1.50 8.19 -12.37
N PRO A 20 0.51 7.32 -12.62
CA PRO A 20 -0.89 7.72 -12.64
C PRO A 20 -1.34 8.22 -11.25
N PRO A 21 -1.98 9.39 -11.14
CA PRO A 21 -2.55 9.84 -9.88
C PRO A 21 -3.82 9.06 -9.57
N PHE A 22 -4.13 8.87 -8.29
CA PHE A 22 -5.42 8.34 -7.85
C PHE A 22 -6.58 9.09 -8.55
N PRO A 23 -7.70 8.44 -8.93
CA PRO A 23 -8.79 9.12 -9.60
C PRO A 23 -9.21 10.37 -8.82
N THR A 24 -9.39 11.49 -9.52
CA THR A 24 -9.69 12.84 -9.00
C THR A 24 -8.49 13.65 -8.46
N TYR A 25 -7.28 13.10 -8.38
CA TYR A 25 -6.09 13.81 -7.91
C TYR A 25 -5.31 14.47 -9.07
N PRO A 26 -4.59 15.58 -8.81
CA PRO A 26 -3.68 16.15 -9.80
C PRO A 26 -2.47 15.22 -10.05
N PRO A 27 -1.84 15.28 -11.23
CA PRO A 27 -0.66 14.48 -11.53
C PRO A 27 0.57 14.91 -10.71
N PHE A 28 1.57 14.03 -10.64
CA PHE A 28 2.91 14.38 -10.18
C PHE A 28 3.68 15.07 -11.30
N GLU A 29 4.37 16.16 -10.96
CA GLU A 29 5.18 16.95 -11.87
C GLU A 29 6.59 17.11 -11.31
N PHE A 30 7.59 16.99 -12.19
CA PHE A 30 8.93 17.46 -11.91
C PHE A 30 9.49 18.21 -13.13
N LYS A 31 10.24 19.28 -12.88
CA LYS A 31 10.81 20.12 -13.94
C LYS A 31 12.18 20.67 -13.57
N TRP A 32 13.04 20.88 -14.55
CA TRP A 32 14.31 21.56 -14.36
C TRP A 32 14.09 23.03 -13.99
N ILE A 33 14.79 23.49 -12.95
CA ILE A 33 14.87 24.91 -12.57
C ILE A 33 16.30 25.45 -12.69
N LYS A 34 17.30 24.57 -12.84
CA LYS A 34 18.69 24.89 -13.20
C LYS A 34 19.23 23.80 -14.12
N VAL A 35 20.07 24.21 -15.08
CA VAL A 35 20.74 23.33 -16.04
C VAL A 35 22.23 23.66 -16.16
N LEU A 36 23.09 22.65 -16.40
CA LEU A 36 24.55 22.81 -16.40
C LEU A 36 25.05 23.88 -17.38
N THR A 37 24.44 23.94 -18.57
CA THR A 37 24.84 24.84 -19.66
C THR A 37 24.76 26.32 -19.29
N GLU A 38 23.92 26.67 -18.31
CA GLU A 38 23.72 28.05 -17.86
C GLU A 38 24.21 28.25 -16.42
N HIS A 39 23.99 27.27 -15.55
CA HIS A 39 24.11 27.44 -14.09
C HIS A 39 25.32 26.71 -13.48
N ASN A 40 26.03 25.84 -14.21
CA ASN A 40 27.06 24.92 -13.68
C ASN A 40 26.56 23.98 -12.54
N VAL A 41 25.25 23.88 -12.35
CA VAL A 41 24.57 22.98 -11.42
C VAL A 41 23.22 22.60 -12.01
N GLN A 42 22.71 21.41 -11.66
CA GLN A 42 21.35 21.02 -12.00
C GLN A 42 20.47 20.99 -10.76
N ALA A 43 19.22 21.42 -10.92
CA ALA A 43 18.23 21.36 -9.86
C ALA A 43 16.85 21.17 -10.48
N GLN A 44 16.00 20.42 -9.78
CA GLN A 44 14.62 20.18 -10.17
C GLN A 44 13.66 20.68 -9.09
N TYR A 45 12.45 21.00 -9.52
CA TYR A 45 11.30 21.29 -8.69
C TYR A 45 10.28 20.17 -8.85
N ILE A 46 9.63 19.76 -7.76
CA ILE A 46 8.55 18.78 -7.76
C ILE A 46 7.24 19.41 -7.25
N MET A 47 6.11 18.96 -7.77
CA MET A 47 4.76 19.29 -7.29
C MET A 47 3.85 18.09 -7.51
N GLY A 48 3.08 17.71 -6.52
CA GLY A 48 2.16 16.59 -6.64
C GLY A 48 1.40 16.32 -5.35
N PRO A 49 0.40 15.42 -5.39
CA PRO A 49 -0.26 14.92 -4.19
C PRO A 49 0.72 14.08 -3.35
N LEU A 50 0.45 13.90 -2.06
CA LEU A 50 1.27 13.05 -1.19
C LEU A 50 0.95 11.55 -1.39
N HIS A 51 -0.29 11.23 -1.76
CA HIS A 51 -0.74 9.88 -2.11
C HIS A 51 -0.51 9.57 -3.59
N ILE A 52 0.76 9.39 -3.98
CA ILE A 52 1.12 8.95 -5.34
C ILE A 52 2.43 8.16 -5.31
N GLY A 53 2.49 7.11 -6.15
CA GLY A 53 3.59 6.14 -6.10
C GLY A 53 3.66 5.46 -4.74
N THR A 54 4.79 4.85 -4.41
CA THR A 54 5.00 4.28 -3.08
C THR A 54 5.03 5.37 -2.03
N HIS A 55 4.06 5.35 -1.12
CA HIS A 55 3.88 6.34 -0.08
C HIS A 55 3.36 5.68 1.19
N MET A 56 3.43 6.42 2.29
CA MET A 56 2.89 6.04 3.59
C MET A 56 1.77 6.98 3.97
N ASP A 57 0.59 6.44 4.23
CA ASP A 57 -0.51 7.19 4.81
C ASP A 57 -0.26 7.36 6.30
N GLY A 58 -0.38 8.59 6.81
CA GLY A 58 -0.29 8.88 8.24
C GLY A 58 -1.66 8.85 8.91
N PRO A 59 -1.73 8.74 10.25
CA PRO A 59 -3.01 8.68 10.95
C PRO A 59 -3.77 10.01 10.87
N LEU A 60 -3.05 11.14 10.75
CA LEU A 60 -3.62 12.48 10.55
C LEU A 60 -4.55 12.56 9.33
N HIS A 61 -4.37 11.69 8.34
CA HIS A 61 -5.22 11.59 7.15
C HIS A 61 -6.72 11.39 7.50
N PHE A 62 -7.01 10.64 8.57
CA PHE A 62 -8.38 10.35 9.02
C PHE A 62 -8.65 10.68 10.50
N VAL A 63 -7.61 10.99 11.28
CA VAL A 63 -7.70 11.28 12.70
C VAL A 63 -7.08 12.65 12.96
N PRO A 64 -7.88 13.75 12.98
CA PRO A 64 -7.35 15.11 13.08
C PRO A 64 -6.52 15.41 14.34
N SER A 65 -6.69 14.62 15.40
CA SER A 65 -5.92 14.73 16.65
C SER A 65 -4.67 13.83 16.70
N ALA A 66 -4.43 13.01 15.67
CA ALA A 66 -3.27 12.14 15.59
C ALA A 66 -2.02 12.92 15.13
N PRO A 67 -0.81 12.42 15.40
CA PRO A 67 0.41 13.05 14.94
C PRO A 67 0.50 13.08 13.41
N ASP A 68 1.10 14.14 12.88
CA ASP A 68 1.56 14.18 11.49
C ASP A 68 2.70 13.17 11.27
N ILE A 69 2.94 12.79 10.01
CA ILE A 69 3.89 11.73 9.66
C ILE A 69 5.33 12.05 10.09
N GLY A 70 5.72 13.33 10.08
CA GLY A 70 7.04 13.78 10.53
C GLY A 70 7.24 13.74 12.05
N SER A 71 6.15 13.66 12.81
CA SER A 71 6.13 13.58 14.28
C SER A 71 6.07 12.14 14.81
N ILE A 72 5.82 11.14 13.97
CA ILE A 72 5.83 9.73 14.37
C ILE A 72 7.29 9.27 14.61
N PRO A 73 7.59 8.60 15.75
CA PRO A 73 8.93 8.11 16.06
C PRO A 73 9.48 7.15 14.99
N ILE A 74 10.77 7.24 14.69
CA ILE A 74 11.42 6.46 13.61
C ILE A 74 11.29 4.95 13.85
N GLU A 75 11.23 4.52 15.11
CA GLU A 75 11.08 3.13 15.53
C GLU A 75 9.72 2.55 15.14
N HIS A 76 8.70 3.39 14.90
CA HIS A 76 7.42 2.92 14.36
C HIS A 76 7.57 2.41 12.92
N TRP A 77 8.53 2.93 12.16
CA TRP A 77 8.69 2.58 10.75
C TRP A 77 9.60 1.37 10.52
N VAL A 78 10.22 0.83 11.58
CA VAL A 78 11.13 -0.33 11.50
C VAL A 78 10.62 -1.43 12.43
N GLY A 79 10.52 -2.66 11.92
CA GLY A 79 10.09 -3.79 12.73
C GLY A 79 10.24 -5.12 12.04
N GLU A 80 10.09 -6.20 12.81
CA GLU A 80 9.87 -7.51 12.20
C GLU A 80 8.51 -7.54 11.51
N GLY A 81 8.41 -8.33 10.46
CA GLY A 81 7.14 -8.59 9.82
C GLY A 81 7.21 -9.67 8.78
N VAL A 82 6.08 -9.93 8.15
CA VAL A 82 5.94 -10.95 7.12
C VAL A 82 5.46 -10.35 5.81
N ILE A 83 5.93 -10.92 4.71
CA ILE A 83 5.48 -10.61 3.37
C ILE A 83 4.68 -11.82 2.92
N ILE A 84 3.36 -11.68 2.81
CA ILE A 84 2.44 -12.77 2.52
C ILE A 84 1.90 -12.62 1.10
N ASP A 85 2.06 -13.66 0.30
CA ASP A 85 1.54 -13.73 -1.05
C ASP A 85 0.19 -14.43 -1.10
N ILE A 86 -0.82 -13.71 -1.58
CA ILE A 86 -2.16 -14.22 -1.88
C ILE A 86 -2.48 -14.14 -3.38
N SER A 87 -1.50 -13.84 -4.23
CA SER A 87 -1.72 -13.59 -5.66
C SER A 87 -2.31 -14.77 -6.46
N ASP A 88 -2.25 -15.98 -5.90
CA ASP A 88 -2.88 -17.18 -6.44
C ASP A 88 -4.34 -17.38 -5.96
N GLU A 89 -4.78 -16.65 -4.95
CA GLU A 89 -6.14 -16.71 -4.39
C GLU A 89 -7.03 -15.52 -4.78
N VAL A 90 -6.46 -14.45 -5.37
CA VAL A 90 -7.19 -13.22 -5.70
C VAL A 90 -6.92 -12.73 -7.13
N GLY A 91 -7.89 -12.02 -7.68
CA GLY A 91 -7.81 -11.31 -8.95
C GLY A 91 -8.67 -10.06 -8.97
N ASP A 92 -9.08 -9.65 -10.18
CA ASP A 92 -9.81 -8.40 -10.40
C ASP A 92 -11.08 -8.33 -9.54
N LEU A 93 -11.19 -7.34 -8.66
CA LEU A 93 -12.36 -7.05 -7.83
C LEU A 93 -12.70 -8.15 -6.82
N ASP A 94 -11.72 -8.96 -6.42
CA ASP A 94 -11.89 -9.92 -5.33
C ASP A 94 -11.85 -9.28 -3.94
N ILE A 95 -12.56 -9.92 -3.02
CA ILE A 95 -12.53 -9.57 -1.60
C ILE A 95 -11.62 -10.56 -0.90
N TYR A 96 -10.52 -10.09 -0.31
CA TYR A 96 -9.67 -10.94 0.54
C TYR A 96 -10.04 -10.82 2.02
N THR A 97 -9.72 -11.87 2.78
CA THR A 97 -10.07 -11.99 4.20
C THR A 97 -8.84 -12.25 5.06
N SER A 98 -9.01 -12.10 6.38
CA SER A 98 -7.94 -12.42 7.33
C SER A 98 -7.53 -13.90 7.26
N ASP A 99 -8.51 -14.78 7.03
CA ASP A 99 -8.30 -16.23 6.88
C ASP A 99 -7.35 -16.58 5.72
N MET A 100 -7.41 -15.85 4.60
CA MET A 100 -6.47 -16.05 3.47
C MET A 100 -5.03 -15.78 3.91
N ILE A 101 -4.79 -14.67 4.63
CA ILE A 101 -3.46 -14.32 5.15
C ILE A 101 -2.98 -15.36 6.18
N ILE A 102 -3.85 -15.76 7.10
CA ILE A 102 -3.55 -16.76 8.13
C ILE A 102 -3.21 -18.11 7.50
N LYS A 103 -3.96 -18.52 6.47
CA LYS A 103 -3.75 -19.76 5.73
C LYS A 103 -2.39 -19.75 5.03
N LYS A 104 -2.08 -18.69 4.27
CA LYS A 104 -0.78 -18.54 3.59
C LYS A 104 0.40 -18.51 4.55
N ALA A 105 0.28 -17.79 5.66
CA ALA A 105 1.31 -17.80 6.70
C ALA A 105 1.58 -19.23 7.21
N LYS A 106 0.52 -20.01 7.50
CA LYS A 106 0.67 -21.41 7.93
C LYS A 106 1.29 -22.31 6.87
N GLU A 107 0.88 -22.18 5.61
CA GLU A 107 1.43 -22.96 4.48
C GLU A 107 2.94 -22.78 4.34
N HIS A 108 3.44 -21.59 4.64
CA HIS A 108 4.86 -21.22 4.58
C HIS A 108 5.59 -21.29 5.93
N ASN A 109 4.99 -21.90 6.95
CA ASN A 109 5.55 -21.99 8.31
C ASN A 109 5.94 -20.64 8.93
N LEU A 110 5.20 -19.59 8.58
CA LEU A 110 5.34 -18.25 9.14
C LEU A 110 4.36 -18.09 10.30
N GLU A 111 4.88 -17.67 11.44
CA GLU A 111 4.06 -17.20 12.54
C GLU A 111 3.65 -15.73 12.31
N LEU A 112 2.39 -15.39 12.49
CA LEU A 112 1.91 -14.00 12.56
C LEU A 112 1.89 -13.56 14.02
N LYS A 113 2.66 -12.53 14.37
CA LYS A 113 2.77 -12.03 15.74
C LYS A 113 2.06 -10.69 15.89
N LYS A 114 1.63 -10.40 17.12
CA LYS A 114 1.11 -9.07 17.41
C LYS A 114 2.23 -8.02 17.31
N GLY A 115 1.94 -6.88 16.71
CA GLY A 115 2.95 -5.83 16.50
C GLY A 115 3.86 -6.03 15.29
N ASP A 116 3.66 -7.10 14.50
CA ASP A 116 4.36 -7.29 13.24
C ASP A 116 4.01 -6.18 12.22
N ILE A 117 4.89 -6.00 11.24
CA ILE A 117 4.52 -5.37 9.96
C ILE A 117 3.98 -6.46 9.03
N LEU A 118 2.91 -6.18 8.29
CA LEU A 118 2.37 -7.12 7.31
C LEU A 118 2.38 -6.50 5.92
N ILE A 119 3.14 -7.08 5.00
CA ILE A 119 3.08 -6.75 3.57
C ILE A 119 2.25 -7.80 2.87
N ILE A 120 1.27 -7.36 2.09
CA ILE A 120 0.36 -8.22 1.34
C ILE A 120 0.72 -8.07 -0.14
N ASN A 121 1.09 -9.19 -0.77
CA ASN A 121 1.26 -9.28 -2.20
C ASN A 121 0.02 -9.93 -2.81
N THR A 122 -0.70 -9.15 -3.61
CA THR A 122 -1.84 -9.56 -4.44
C THR A 122 -1.41 -9.88 -5.86
N GLY A 123 -0.17 -9.54 -6.23
CA GLY A 123 0.36 -9.67 -7.59
C GLY A 123 -0.16 -8.59 -8.54
N PHE A 124 -0.76 -7.51 -8.02
CA PHE A 124 -1.25 -6.40 -8.84
C PHE A 124 -0.15 -5.45 -9.25
N HIS A 125 1.00 -5.42 -8.56
CA HIS A 125 2.13 -4.59 -8.96
C HIS A 125 2.60 -4.85 -10.41
N LYS A 126 2.38 -6.04 -10.97
CA LYS A 126 2.65 -6.34 -12.40
C LYS A 126 1.84 -5.49 -13.38
N TYR A 127 0.71 -4.92 -12.93
CA TYR A 127 -0.11 -4.00 -13.72
C TYR A 127 0.29 -2.52 -13.53
N ALA A 128 1.27 -2.24 -12.68
CA ALA A 128 1.76 -0.89 -12.45
C ALA A 128 2.32 -0.28 -13.75
N TRP A 129 2.27 1.06 -13.83
CA TRP A 129 2.55 1.82 -15.05
C TRP A 129 3.94 1.62 -15.66
N TYR A 130 4.92 1.17 -14.86
CA TYR A 130 6.31 0.99 -15.27
C TYR A 130 6.63 -0.45 -15.67
N GLU A 131 5.68 -1.38 -15.52
CA GLU A 131 5.85 -2.78 -15.86
C GLU A 131 5.49 -3.08 -17.33
N PRO A 132 6.09 -4.10 -17.97
CA PRO A 132 5.74 -4.52 -19.33
C PRO A 132 4.26 -4.91 -19.49
N THR A 133 3.63 -5.35 -18.40
CA THR A 133 2.21 -5.75 -18.32
C THR A 133 1.30 -4.63 -17.80
N ALA A 134 1.77 -3.37 -17.83
CA ALA A 134 1.04 -2.21 -17.35
C ALA A 134 -0.43 -2.18 -17.83
N ASP A 135 -1.35 -2.09 -16.88
CA ASP A 135 -2.77 -1.90 -17.10
C ASP A 135 -3.31 -1.01 -15.98
N THR A 136 -3.35 0.29 -16.24
CA THR A 136 -3.74 1.28 -15.23
C THR A 136 -5.20 1.13 -14.80
N ILE A 137 -6.07 0.57 -15.65
CA ILE A 137 -7.46 0.30 -15.27
C ILE A 137 -7.48 -0.82 -14.22
N ARG A 138 -6.77 -1.91 -14.48
CA ARG A 138 -6.71 -3.02 -13.52
C ARG A 138 -6.03 -2.61 -12.22
N TYR A 139 -4.86 -2.00 -12.34
CA TYR A 139 -4.05 -1.58 -11.20
C TYR A 139 -4.76 -0.60 -10.25
N MET A 140 -5.50 0.36 -10.81
CA MET A 140 -6.12 1.42 -10.00
C MET A 140 -7.57 1.14 -9.61
N LEU A 141 -8.31 0.39 -10.44
CA LEU A 141 -9.76 0.32 -10.30
C LEU A 141 -10.26 -1.09 -10.02
N LYS A 142 -9.42 -2.11 -10.21
CA LYS A 142 -9.81 -3.51 -10.11
C LYS A 142 -8.93 -4.34 -9.20
N HIS A 143 -7.98 -3.75 -8.48
CA HIS A 143 -7.24 -4.51 -7.48
C HIS A 143 -8.18 -5.09 -6.41
N PRO A 144 -7.85 -6.25 -5.84
CA PRO A 144 -8.62 -6.81 -4.75
C PRO A 144 -8.44 -5.95 -3.50
N GLY A 145 -9.33 -6.12 -2.54
CA GLY A 145 -9.26 -5.42 -1.27
C GLY A 145 -10.11 -6.08 -0.20
N PRO A 146 -9.99 -5.65 1.06
CA PRO A 146 -10.68 -6.27 2.15
C PRO A 146 -12.03 -5.62 2.46
N THR A 147 -12.67 -6.14 3.51
CA THR A 147 -13.85 -5.54 4.16
C THR A 147 -13.56 -5.22 5.63
N ILE A 148 -14.56 -4.71 6.34
CA ILE A 148 -14.53 -4.44 7.78
C ILE A 148 -14.09 -5.63 8.64
N GLU A 149 -14.28 -6.87 8.16
CA GLU A 149 -13.78 -8.07 8.82
C GLU A 149 -12.26 -7.99 9.01
N PHE A 150 -11.53 -7.76 7.91
CA PHE A 150 -10.08 -7.65 7.89
C PHE A 150 -9.59 -6.48 8.74
N ALA A 151 -10.24 -5.32 8.63
CA ALA A 151 -9.86 -4.13 9.41
C ALA A 151 -9.91 -4.41 10.93
N LYS A 152 -10.94 -5.12 11.40
CA LYS A 152 -11.04 -5.54 12.80
C LYS A 152 -9.97 -6.56 13.19
N TRP A 153 -9.66 -7.50 12.30
CA TRP A 153 -8.58 -8.45 12.51
C TRP A 153 -7.21 -7.76 12.64
N VAL A 154 -6.93 -6.80 11.76
CA VAL A 154 -5.71 -5.97 11.81
C VAL A 154 -5.55 -5.28 13.16
N VAL A 155 -6.62 -4.67 13.67
CA VAL A 155 -6.62 -4.04 15.00
C VAL A 155 -6.38 -5.07 16.12
N ASN A 156 -6.98 -6.26 16.05
CA ASN A 156 -6.75 -7.32 17.05
C ASN A 156 -5.30 -7.81 17.06
N MET A 157 -4.72 -7.97 15.87
CA MET A 157 -3.32 -8.30 15.68
C MET A 157 -2.40 -7.16 16.10
N GLN A 158 -2.90 -5.94 16.28
CA GLN A 158 -2.08 -4.78 16.64
C GLN A 158 -0.89 -4.64 15.69
N PHE A 159 -1.08 -4.89 14.40
CA PHE A 159 0.00 -4.72 13.43
C PHE A 159 0.57 -3.31 13.54
N ARG A 160 1.88 -3.18 13.36
CA ARG A 160 2.56 -1.88 13.46
C ARG A 160 2.14 -0.98 12.32
N TRP A 161 2.21 -1.49 11.10
CA TRP A 161 1.64 -0.92 9.89
C TRP A 161 1.54 -2.01 8.81
N LEU A 162 0.80 -1.74 7.74
CA LEU A 162 0.57 -2.66 6.63
C LEU A 162 1.20 -2.17 5.32
N GLY A 163 1.51 -3.05 4.39
CA GLY A 163 1.86 -2.70 3.01
C GLY A 163 1.03 -3.48 2.00
N ILE A 164 0.73 -2.87 0.85
CA ILE A 164 -0.01 -3.52 -0.25
C ILE A 164 0.61 -3.17 -1.60
N ASP A 165 0.66 -4.15 -2.50
CA ASP A 165 1.18 -4.01 -3.87
C ASP A 165 0.13 -3.47 -4.86
N ALA A 166 -0.79 -2.65 -4.36
CA ALA A 166 -1.92 -2.08 -5.09
C ALA A 166 -2.09 -0.59 -4.81
N THR A 167 -2.98 0.06 -5.58
CA THR A 167 -3.20 1.50 -5.49
C THR A 167 -3.73 1.94 -4.12
N SER A 168 -4.51 1.09 -3.45
CA SER A 168 -4.96 1.32 -2.08
C SER A 168 -5.06 0.04 -1.25
N GLN A 169 -4.98 0.15 0.08
CA GLN A 169 -5.26 -0.93 1.03
C GLN A 169 -6.77 -1.22 1.13
N ASP A 170 -7.63 -0.27 0.80
CA ASP A 170 -9.07 -0.50 0.66
C ASP A 170 -9.42 -1.13 -0.68
N HIS A 171 -10.47 -1.94 -0.73
CA HIS A 171 -11.04 -2.36 -2.02
C HIS A 171 -11.39 -1.11 -2.84
N PRO A 172 -11.11 -1.04 -4.16
CA PRO A 172 -11.30 0.18 -4.95
C PRO A 172 -12.75 0.67 -4.87
N LEU A 173 -13.73 -0.24 -4.85
CA LEU A 173 -15.15 0.10 -4.69
C LEU A 173 -15.59 0.48 -3.26
N ASN A 174 -14.67 0.47 -2.28
CA ASN A 174 -14.85 1.11 -0.97
C ASN A 174 -14.23 2.52 -0.94
N THR A 175 -13.96 3.11 -2.11
CA THR A 175 -13.44 4.47 -2.26
C THR A 175 -14.33 5.30 -3.20
N VAL A 176 -13.89 6.50 -3.57
CA VAL A 176 -14.56 7.36 -4.55
C VAL A 176 -14.82 6.67 -5.89
N ILE A 177 -14.05 5.62 -6.24
CA ILE A 177 -14.18 4.86 -7.49
C ILE A 177 -15.59 4.32 -7.66
N ARG A 178 -16.24 3.85 -6.58
CA ARG A 178 -17.64 3.37 -6.62
C ARG A 178 -18.61 4.40 -7.17
N ARG A 179 -18.33 5.69 -6.98
CA ARG A 179 -19.13 6.80 -7.50
C ARG A 179 -18.69 7.24 -8.90
N VAL A 180 -17.39 7.33 -9.16
CA VAL A 180 -16.87 7.91 -10.42
C VAL A 180 -16.73 6.89 -11.56
N ARG A 181 -16.81 5.59 -11.25
CA ARG A 181 -16.72 4.48 -12.21
C ARG A 181 -17.84 3.46 -11.99
N PRO A 182 -19.10 3.83 -12.27
CA PRO A 182 -20.24 2.92 -12.10
C PRO A 182 -20.15 1.66 -12.98
N ASP A 183 -19.43 1.74 -14.10
CA ASP A 183 -19.15 0.59 -14.97
C ASP A 183 -18.34 -0.51 -14.27
N ILE A 184 -17.44 -0.14 -13.36
CA ILE A 184 -16.69 -1.10 -12.54
C ILE A 184 -17.57 -1.72 -11.45
N VAL A 185 -18.57 -0.98 -10.95
CA VAL A 185 -19.57 -1.52 -10.04
C VAL A 185 -20.41 -2.59 -10.72
N GLU A 186 -20.85 -2.36 -11.96
CA GLU A 186 -21.59 -3.36 -12.75
C GLU A 186 -20.76 -4.63 -12.97
N GLU A 187 -19.46 -4.49 -13.25
CA GLU A 187 -18.54 -5.62 -13.39
C GLU A 187 -18.41 -6.43 -12.08
N PHE A 188 -18.26 -5.75 -10.95
CA PHE A 188 -18.23 -6.37 -9.62
C PHE A 188 -19.52 -7.17 -9.36
N GLU A 189 -20.69 -6.54 -9.55
CA GLU A 189 -21.97 -7.19 -9.27
C GLU A 189 -22.21 -8.40 -10.19
N LYS A 190 -21.79 -8.31 -11.45
CA LYS A 190 -21.85 -9.43 -12.39
C LYS A 190 -20.92 -10.56 -11.98
N LYS A 191 -19.71 -10.26 -11.52
CA LYS A 191 -18.74 -11.26 -11.04
C LYS A 191 -19.26 -12.01 -9.83
N HIS A 192 -19.80 -11.29 -8.85
CA HIS A 192 -20.20 -11.85 -7.55
C HIS A 192 -21.66 -12.32 -7.50
N GLY A 193 -22.48 -11.96 -8.48
CA GLY A 193 -23.90 -12.33 -8.53
C GLY A 193 -24.75 -11.68 -7.44
N LYS A 194 -24.25 -10.62 -6.79
CA LYS A 194 -24.89 -9.89 -5.68
C LYS A 194 -24.68 -8.40 -5.86
N LYS A 195 -25.59 -7.60 -5.30
CA LYS A 195 -25.39 -6.14 -5.25
C LYS A 195 -24.20 -5.80 -4.37
N ILE A 196 -23.47 -4.75 -4.75
CA ILE A 196 -22.30 -4.31 -3.99
C ILE A 196 -22.64 -4.00 -2.52
N ASP A 197 -23.82 -3.44 -2.25
CA ASP A 197 -24.30 -3.15 -0.90
C ASP A 197 -24.55 -4.39 -0.03
N GLU A 198 -24.69 -5.57 -0.63
CA GLU A 198 -24.84 -6.83 0.11
C GLU A 198 -23.48 -7.38 0.58
N LEU A 199 -22.42 -7.12 -0.17
CA LEU A 199 -21.07 -7.63 0.10
C LEU A 199 -20.19 -6.62 0.81
N MET A 200 -20.32 -5.34 0.46
CA MET A 200 -19.63 -4.20 1.05
C MET A 200 -20.65 -3.10 1.38
N PRO A 201 -21.47 -3.30 2.44
CA PRO A 201 -22.44 -2.32 2.88
C PRO A 201 -21.83 -0.93 3.08
N TRP A 202 -22.56 0.08 2.60
CA TRP A 202 -22.27 1.48 2.83
C TRP A 202 -23.09 2.04 4.00
N PRO A 203 -22.51 2.84 4.92
CA PRO A 203 -21.14 3.37 4.91
C PRO A 203 -20.10 2.47 5.61
N GLU A 204 -20.48 1.30 6.12
CA GLU A 204 -19.66 0.50 7.05
C GLU A 204 -18.32 0.05 6.46
N ASN A 205 -18.24 -0.17 5.15
CA ASN A 205 -17.01 -0.56 4.47
C ASN A 205 -16.28 0.60 3.77
N TYR A 206 -16.84 1.82 3.76
CA TYR A 206 -16.21 2.91 3.04
C TYR A 206 -14.90 3.34 3.69
N GLN A 207 -13.80 3.22 2.95
CA GLN A 207 -12.43 3.51 3.39
C GLN A 207 -12.12 2.86 4.75
N VAL A 208 -12.50 1.60 4.93
CA VAL A 208 -12.50 0.92 6.23
C VAL A 208 -11.08 0.64 6.72
N MET A 209 -10.13 0.47 5.81
CA MET A 209 -8.72 0.28 6.15
C MET A 209 -8.04 1.55 6.65
N HIS A 210 -8.59 2.73 6.30
CA HIS A 210 -8.20 3.98 6.93
C HIS A 210 -9.01 4.30 8.20
N THR A 211 -10.35 4.23 8.12
CA THR A 211 -11.23 4.77 9.16
C THR A 211 -11.18 4.00 10.48
N ILE A 212 -10.84 2.69 10.47
CA ILE A 212 -10.73 1.86 11.67
C ILE A 212 -9.28 1.76 12.16
N PRO A 213 -8.31 1.18 11.41
CA PRO A 213 -6.94 0.99 11.88
C PRO A 213 -6.22 2.27 12.31
N PHE A 214 -6.47 3.41 11.65
CA PHE A 214 -5.75 4.66 11.96
C PHE A 214 -6.10 5.22 13.35
N GLN A 215 -7.29 4.90 13.87
CA GLN A 215 -7.69 5.23 15.25
C GLN A 215 -6.79 4.57 16.29
N TYR A 216 -6.11 3.49 15.90
CA TYR A 216 -5.19 2.72 16.75
C TYR A 216 -3.72 2.95 16.36
N GLY A 217 -3.44 3.92 15.47
CA GLY A 217 -2.10 4.20 14.96
C GLY A 217 -1.54 3.11 14.04
N ILE A 218 -2.40 2.24 13.49
CA ILE A 218 -2.00 1.21 12.53
C ILE A 218 -2.19 1.78 11.13
N VAL A 219 -1.09 2.24 10.54
CA VAL A 219 -1.10 2.90 9.23
C VAL A 219 -0.70 1.97 8.10
N HIS A 220 -0.65 2.46 6.86
CA HIS A 220 -0.25 1.62 5.74
C HIS A 220 0.51 2.34 4.63
N ALA A 221 1.38 1.57 3.99
CA ALA A 221 2.07 1.92 2.76
C ALA A 221 1.33 1.32 1.55
N GLU A 222 1.11 2.13 0.54
CA GLU A 222 0.40 1.74 -0.67
C GLU A 222 1.33 1.82 -1.88
N ASN A 223 0.94 1.18 -2.98
CA ASN A 223 1.73 1.06 -4.21
C ASN A 223 3.11 0.46 -3.98
N LEU A 224 3.21 -0.64 -3.23
CA LEU A 224 4.43 -1.43 -3.17
C LEU A 224 4.66 -2.16 -4.50
N GLY A 225 5.89 -2.57 -4.75
CA GLY A 225 6.30 -3.23 -5.98
C GLY A 225 7.81 -3.49 -5.97
N GLY A 226 8.49 -3.13 -7.06
CA GLY A 226 9.94 -3.28 -7.16
C GLY A 226 10.37 -4.75 -7.14
N GLU A 227 11.06 -5.18 -6.09
CA GLU A 227 11.59 -6.53 -5.91
C GLU A 227 10.70 -7.43 -5.04
N ILE A 228 9.44 -7.07 -4.81
CA ILE A 228 8.52 -7.83 -3.94
C ILE A 228 8.44 -9.32 -4.29
N ASP A 229 8.43 -9.69 -5.57
CA ASP A 229 8.42 -11.07 -6.05
C ASP A 229 9.63 -11.91 -5.59
N LYS A 230 10.74 -11.26 -5.24
CA LYS A 230 11.97 -11.94 -4.80
C LYS A 230 11.95 -12.29 -3.31
N VAL A 231 10.93 -11.87 -2.58
CA VAL A 231 10.87 -11.93 -1.11
C VAL A 231 9.48 -12.33 -0.58
N LEU A 232 8.69 -13.03 -1.39
CA LEU A 232 7.38 -13.52 -1.01
C LEU A 232 7.47 -14.62 0.06
N ASN A 233 6.48 -14.64 0.94
CA ASN A 233 6.31 -15.63 2.00
C ASN A 233 7.55 -15.79 2.90
N LYS A 234 8.08 -14.66 3.34
CA LYS A 234 9.24 -14.59 4.24
C LYS A 234 8.97 -13.68 5.43
N ARG A 235 9.64 -13.98 6.54
CA ARG A 235 9.81 -13.07 7.67
C ARG A 235 11.08 -12.25 7.46
N CYS A 236 10.96 -10.94 7.60
CA CYS A 236 12.06 -10.00 7.40
C CYS A 236 11.98 -8.88 8.43
N ILE A 237 13.05 -8.09 8.54
CA ILE A 237 12.94 -6.74 9.08
C ILE A 237 12.48 -5.84 7.95
N ILE A 238 11.35 -5.17 8.15
CA ILE A 238 10.76 -4.28 7.16
C ILE A 238 10.98 -2.85 7.62
N VAL A 239 11.38 -2.02 6.67
CA VAL A 239 11.67 -0.61 6.89
C VAL A 239 10.77 0.23 5.99
N GLY A 240 9.99 1.11 6.61
CA GLY A 240 9.42 2.29 5.97
C GLY A 240 10.32 3.49 6.22
N ALA A 241 10.61 4.26 5.17
CA ALA A 241 11.35 5.51 5.28
C ALA A 241 10.53 6.67 4.68
N PRO A 242 9.41 7.07 5.32
CA PRO A 242 8.66 8.23 4.89
C PRO A 242 9.46 9.51 5.08
N PHE A 243 9.22 10.51 4.23
CA PHE A 243 9.79 11.84 4.47
C PHE A 243 9.34 12.36 5.83
N LYS A 244 10.28 12.99 6.55
CA LYS A 244 9.97 13.65 7.83
C LYS A 244 9.23 14.97 7.58
N PHE A 245 8.00 14.88 7.09
CA PHE A 245 7.22 16.02 6.63
C PHE A 245 6.33 16.54 7.75
N GLN A 246 6.77 17.61 8.41
CA GLN A 246 6.03 18.22 9.51
C GLN A 246 4.70 18.79 9.03
N GLY A 247 3.61 18.37 9.67
CA GLY A 247 2.24 18.71 9.27
C GLY A 247 1.71 17.90 8.09
N GLY A 248 2.48 16.93 7.57
CA GLY A 248 2.06 16.03 6.52
C GLY A 248 1.11 14.96 7.04
N GLU A 249 -0.02 14.79 6.38
CA GLU A 249 -0.95 13.67 6.65
C GLU A 249 -0.51 12.36 5.98
N SER A 250 0.36 12.45 4.98
CA SER A 250 0.98 11.36 4.23
C SER A 250 2.40 11.79 3.81
N ALA A 251 3.23 10.86 3.33
CA ALA A 251 4.52 11.18 2.73
C ALA A 251 4.97 10.12 1.73
N TYR A 252 5.70 10.55 0.70
CA TYR A 252 6.52 9.66 -0.11
C TYR A 252 7.47 8.86 0.78
N ALA A 253 7.61 7.57 0.47
CA ALA A 253 8.40 6.67 1.28
C ALA A 253 9.23 5.72 0.40
N ARG A 254 10.42 5.36 0.89
CA ARG A 254 11.12 4.17 0.40
C ARG A 254 10.82 3.03 1.36
N ILE A 255 10.20 1.97 0.86
CA ILE A 255 9.92 0.75 1.59
C ILE A 255 10.89 -0.33 1.12
N PHE A 256 11.51 -1.04 2.05
CA PHE A 256 12.40 -2.16 1.74
C PHE A 256 12.39 -3.21 2.84
N ALA A 257 12.75 -4.44 2.49
CA ALA A 257 12.89 -5.54 3.42
C ALA A 257 14.35 -5.98 3.53
N ILE A 258 14.79 -6.28 4.76
CA ILE A 258 16.09 -6.86 5.08
C ILE A 258 15.81 -8.27 5.59
N CYS A 259 16.22 -9.28 4.81
CA CYS A 259 15.95 -10.68 5.11
C CYS A 259 17.26 -11.45 5.22
N SER A 260 17.35 -12.41 6.12
CA SER A 260 18.47 -13.35 6.13
C SER A 260 18.47 -14.19 4.86
N GLU A 261 19.65 -14.44 4.30
CA GLU A 261 19.83 -15.54 3.35
C GLU A 261 20.07 -16.81 4.18
N GLU A 262 19.16 -17.79 4.07
CA GLU A 262 19.39 -19.16 4.55
C GLU A 262 20.29 -19.94 3.59
#